data_AF-A0A8B8CWQ1-F1
#
_entry.id   AF-A0A8B8CWQ1-F1
#
_cell.length_a   1.000
_cell.length_b   1.000
_cell.length_c   1.000
_cell.angle_alpha   90.00
_cell.angle_beta   90.00
_cell.angle_gamma   90.00
#
_symmetry.space_group_name_H-M   'P 1'
#
loop_
_entity.id
_entity.type
_entity.pdbx_description
1 polymer ?
#
loop_
_entity_poly.entity_id
_entity_poly.type
_entity_poly.pdbx_seq_one_letter_code
_entity_poly.pdbx_strand_id
1 'polypeptide(L)'
;MQRAATSENWRGCQRILADYSILSKVDNFDPLYCTLSKAHESEKILDKYSVEIIRNNDLNAAKVYTWTKSMIEKVKSSGGLKE
;
A
#
# COMPACT_ATOMS: atom_id res chain seq x y z
N MET A 1 -11.07 -23.70 -4.20
CA MET A 1 -11.29 -22.78 -3.06
C MET A 1 -9.97 -22.10 -2.73
N GLN A 2 -9.83 -20.81 -3.06
CA GLN A 2 -8.60 -20.03 -2.84
C GLN A 2 -8.40 -19.72 -1.35
N ARG A 3 -7.18 -19.96 -0.86
CA ARG A 3 -6.78 -19.83 0.54
C ARG A 3 -7.00 -18.40 1.05
N ALA A 4 -7.63 -18.33 2.22
CA ALA A 4 -7.80 -17.14 3.04
C ALA A 4 -6.46 -16.40 3.23
N ALA A 5 -6.52 -15.06 3.22
CA ALA A 5 -5.42 -14.22 3.70
C ALA A 5 -5.01 -14.72 5.10
N THR A 6 -3.81 -15.27 5.19
CA THR A 6 -3.28 -15.96 6.37
C THR A 6 -3.06 -14.97 7.51
N SER A 7 -3.40 -15.38 8.73
CA SER A 7 -3.22 -14.64 9.99
C SER A 7 -1.77 -14.15 10.24
N GLU A 8 -0.78 -14.72 9.54
CA GLU A 8 0.62 -14.27 9.56
C GLU A 8 0.80 -12.85 9.00
N ASN A 9 -0.01 -12.46 8.00
CA ASN A 9 0.13 -11.13 7.38
C ASN A 9 -0.38 -10.02 8.32
N TRP A 10 -1.40 -10.30 9.13
CA TRP A 10 -1.97 -9.32 10.06
C TRP A 10 -1.01 -8.96 11.20
N ARG A 11 -0.39 -9.97 11.84
CA ARG A 11 0.62 -9.71 12.89
C ARG A 11 1.82 -8.93 12.35
N GLY A 12 2.22 -9.19 11.11
CA GLY A 12 3.24 -8.41 10.41
C GLY A 12 2.84 -6.95 10.25
N CYS A 13 1.63 -6.69 9.73
CA CYS A 13 1.10 -5.34 9.60
C CYS A 13 1.04 -4.61 10.96
N GLN A 14 0.56 -5.27 12.02
CA GLN A 14 0.53 -4.69 13.36
C GLN A 14 1.92 -4.28 13.85
N ARG A 15 2.95 -5.10 13.59
CA ARG A 15 4.34 -4.77 13.95
C ARG A 15 4.86 -3.57 13.17
N ILE A 16 4.55 -3.46 11.88
CA ILE A 16 4.93 -2.31 11.05
C ILE A 16 4.25 -1.03 11.54
N LEU A 17 2.96 -1.10 11.86
CA LEU A 17 2.20 0.07 12.36
C LEU A 17 2.60 0.48 13.78
N ALA A 18 3.12 -0.45 14.59
CA ALA A 18 3.66 -0.16 15.91
C ALA A 18 5.06 0.50 15.88
N ASP A 19 5.74 0.51 14.74
CA ASP A 19 7.02 1.18 14.56
C ASP A 19 6.81 2.70 14.50
N TYR A 20 7.28 3.44 15.51
CA TYR A 20 7.16 4.90 15.56
C TYR A 20 7.80 5.62 14.36
N SER A 21 8.76 4.98 13.67
CA SER A 21 9.38 5.54 12.48
C SER A 21 8.54 5.40 11.21
N ILE A 22 7.41 4.67 11.26
CA ILE A 22 6.60 4.37 10.07
C ILE A 22 6.09 5.64 9.39
N LEU A 23 5.68 6.65 10.17
CA LEU A 23 5.21 7.94 9.63
C LEU A 23 6.32 8.64 8.84
N SER A 24 7.54 8.67 9.40
CA SER A 24 8.71 9.21 8.70
C SER A 24 9.05 8.42 7.44
N LYS A 25 8.94 7.09 7.46
CA LYS A 25 9.16 6.25 6.26
C LYS A 25 8.12 6.50 5.17
N VAL A 26 6.86 6.73 5.54
CA VAL A 26 5.78 7.07 4.60
C VAL A 26 6.01 8.45 3.99
N ASP A 27 6.37 9.45 4.81
CA ASP A 27 6.63 10.81 4.35
C ASP A 27 7.85 10.89 3.42
N ASN A 28 8.87 10.07 3.67
CA ASN A 28 10.09 10.01 2.86
C ASN A 28 10.05 8.93 1.78
N PHE A 29 8.90 8.29 1.54
CA PHE A 29 8.77 7.29 0.49
C PHE A 29 8.94 7.96 -0.88
N ASP A 30 9.91 7.48 -1.66
CA ASP A 30 10.14 7.94 -3.04
C ASP A 30 9.72 6.85 -4.04
N PRO A 31 8.67 7.10 -4.84
CA PRO A 31 8.22 6.21 -5.92
C PRO A 31 9.32 5.83 -6.91
N LEU A 32 10.34 6.66 -7.12
CA LEU A 32 11.41 6.38 -8.08
C LEU A 32 12.30 5.21 -7.67
N TYR A 33 12.32 4.87 -6.37
CA TYR A 33 13.04 3.72 -5.82
C TYR A 33 12.16 2.47 -5.69
N CYS A 34 10.93 2.51 -6.21
CA CYS A 34 10.04 1.35 -6.24
C CYS A 34 10.01 0.74 -7.65
N THR A 35 10.13 -0.58 -7.74
CA THR A 35 10.06 -1.27 -9.04
C THR A 35 8.63 -1.33 -9.56
N LEU A 36 8.48 -1.32 -10.88
CA LEU A 36 7.18 -1.41 -11.55
C LEU A 36 6.42 -2.69 -11.17
N SER A 37 7.14 -3.80 -10.99
CA SER A 37 6.58 -5.09 -10.54
C SER A 37 5.86 -4.96 -9.19
N LYS A 38 6.49 -4.31 -8.20
CA LYS A 38 5.92 -4.13 -6.87
C LYS A 38 4.70 -3.20 -6.87
N ALA A 39 4.72 -2.17 -7.72
CA ALA A 39 3.54 -1.32 -7.90
C ALA A 39 2.35 -2.11 -8.47
N HIS A 40 2.56 -3.00 -9.44
CA HIS A 40 1.50 -3.86 -9.99
C HIS A 40 0.99 -4.91 -8.99
N GLU A 41 1.88 -5.53 -8.20
CA GLU A 41 1.46 -6.44 -7.13
C GLU A 41 0.56 -5.74 -6.11
N SER A 42 0.94 -4.54 -5.70
CA SER A 42 0.19 -3.74 -4.74
C SER A 42 -1.17 -3.31 -5.29
N GLU A 43 -1.23 -2.89 -6.56
CA GLU A 43 -2.48 -2.51 -7.21
C GLU A 43 -3.50 -3.65 -7.23
N LYS A 44 -3.08 -4.88 -7.58
CA LYS A 44 -3.96 -6.06 -7.59
C LYS A 44 -4.60 -6.36 -6.22
N ILE A 45 -3.94 -5.97 -5.14
CA ILE A 45 -4.48 -6.08 -3.79
C ILE A 45 -5.55 -5.00 -3.58
N LEU A 46 -5.25 -3.76 -3.94
CA LEU A 46 -6.12 -2.60 -3.71
C LEU A 46 -7.38 -2.59 -4.59
N ASP A 47 -7.31 -3.12 -5.81
CA ASP A 47 -8.43 -3.13 -6.77
C ASP A 47 -9.64 -3.94 -6.29
N LYS A 48 -9.46 -4.77 -5.27
CA LYS A 48 -10.55 -5.54 -4.64
C LYS A 48 -11.39 -4.71 -3.66
N TYR A 49 -10.97 -3.49 -3.36
CA TYR A 49 -11.56 -2.63 -2.35
C TYR A 49 -11.88 -1.26 -2.93
N SER A 50 -13.01 -0.67 -2.50
CA SER A 50 -13.34 0.71 -2.82
C SER A 50 -12.96 1.64 -1.66
N VAL A 51 -12.48 2.84 -2.00
CA VAL A 51 -12.16 3.87 -1.00
C VAL A 51 -13.39 4.25 -0.17
N GLU A 52 -14.59 4.22 -0.75
CA GLU A 52 -15.85 4.52 -0.06
C GLU A 52 -16.16 3.49 1.03
N ILE A 53 -16.01 2.20 0.72
CA ILE A 53 -16.21 1.12 1.69
C ILE A 53 -15.19 1.25 2.84
N ILE A 54 -13.93 1.55 2.52
CA ILE A 54 -12.89 1.74 3.54
C ILE A 54 -13.21 2.96 4.41
N ARG A 55 -13.56 4.10 3.79
CA ARG A 55 -13.87 5.35 4.48
C ARG A 55 -15.05 5.23 5.44
N ASN A 56 -16.06 4.45 5.08
CA ASN A 56 -17.22 4.20 5.95
C ASN A 56 -16.83 3.42 7.22
N ASN A 57 -15.73 2.68 7.21
CA ASN A 57 -15.22 1.95 8.36
C ASN A 57 -14.14 2.74 9.13
N ASP A 58 -13.17 3.33 8.42
CA ASP A 58 -12.08 4.10 9.00
C ASP A 58 -11.55 5.17 8.03
N LEU A 59 -11.60 6.43 8.47
CA LEU A 59 -11.17 7.58 7.68
C LEU A 59 -9.65 7.60 7.44
N ASN A 60 -8.84 7.20 8.41
CA ASN A 60 -7.38 7.19 8.29
C ASN A 60 -6.91 6.06 7.37
N ALA A 61 -7.55 4.89 7.45
CA ALA A 61 -7.32 3.80 6.51
C ALA A 61 -7.63 4.24 5.06
N ALA A 62 -8.70 5.01 4.85
CA ALA A 62 -9.03 5.55 3.54
C ALA A 62 -7.97 6.54 3.02
N LYS A 63 -7.41 7.39 3.89
CA LYS A 63 -6.28 8.28 3.52
C LYS A 63 -5.06 7.48 3.09
N VAL A 64 -4.69 6.43 3.83
CA VAL A 64 -3.56 5.54 3.47
C VAL A 64 -3.83 4.82 2.15
N TYR A 65 -5.05 4.37 1.89
CA TYR A 65 -5.46 3.76 0.62
C TYR A 65 -5.25 4.74 -0.55
N THR A 66 -5.78 5.97 -0.44
CA THR A 66 -5.65 7.00 -1.48
C THR A 66 -4.19 7.37 -1.72
N TRP A 67 -3.40 7.54 -0.65
CA TRP A 67 -1.97 7.79 -0.76
C TRP A 67 -1.26 6.67 -1.52
N THR A 68 -1.53 5.41 -1.14
CA THR A 68 -0.90 4.24 -1.79
C THR A 68 -1.25 4.18 -3.28
N LYS A 69 -2.50 4.43 -3.66
CA LYS A 69 -2.92 4.50 -5.07
C LYS A 69 -2.13 5.59 -5.83
N SER A 70 -2.02 6.79 -5.26
CA SER A 70 -1.23 7.87 -5.89
C SER A 70 0.24 7.49 -6.05
N MET A 71 0.84 6.81 -5.07
CA MET A 71 2.23 6.35 -5.18
C MET A 71 2.39 5.32 -6.31
N ILE A 72 1.49 4.34 -6.42
CA ILE A 72 1.49 3.36 -7.52
C ILE A 72 1.42 4.06 -8.88
N GLU A 73 0.53 5.05 -9.04
CA GLU A 73 0.42 5.81 -10.28
C GLU A 73 1.72 6.54 -10.62
N LYS A 74 2.39 7.14 -9.63
CA LYS A 74 3.71 7.78 -9.82
C LYS A 74 4.80 6.79 -10.24
N VAL A 75 4.84 5.59 -9.63
CA VAL A 75 5.78 4.53 -10.04
C VAL A 75 5.51 4.16 -11.50
N LYS A 76 4.26 3.93 -11.87
CA LYS A 76 3.89 3.58 -13.25
C LYS A 76 4.24 4.66 -14.26
N SER A 77 3.96 5.92 -13.93
CA SER A 77 4.25 7.05 -14.83
C SER A 77 5.75 7.28 -15.05
N SER A 78 6.58 6.94 -14.06
CA SER A 78 8.04 7.04 -14.16
C SER A 78 8.70 5.81 -14.79
N GLY A 79 7.94 4.73 -15.00
CA GLY A 79 8.47 3.42 -15.40
C GLY A 79 9.08 2.61 -14.25
N GLY A 80 9.08 3.16 -13.03
CA GLY A 80 9.65 2.58 -11.82
C GLY A 80 11.18 2.51 -11.84
N LEU A 81 11.74 2.01 -10.74
CA LEU A 81 13.16 1.70 -10.65
C LEU A 81 13.50 0.60 -11.66
N LYS A 82 14.48 0.88 -12.53
CA LYS A 82 15.03 -0.11 -13.45
C LYS A 82 15.86 -1.12 -12.66
N GLU A 83 15.53 -2.40 -12.81
CA GLU A 83 16.34 -3.52 -12.30
C GLU A 83 17.70 -3.59 -12.98
#